data_AF-A0A851IM58-F1
#
_entry.id   AF-A0A851IM58-F1
#
_cell.length_a   1.000
_cell.length_b   1.000
_cell.length_c   1.000
_cell.angle_alpha   90.00
_cell.angle_beta   90.00
_cell.angle_gamma   90.00
#
_symmetry.space_group_name_H-M   'P 1'
#
loop_
_entity.id
_entity.type
_entity.pdbx_description
1 polymer ?
#
loop_
_entity_poly.entity_id
_entity_poly.type
_entity_poly.pdbx_seq_one_letter_code
_entity_poly.pdbx_strand_id
1 'polypeptide(L)'
;MLDLVLKLYFYENNKMTFEEKLLLERDYKNIIQEQGEKFAREADLDNFGITKIVSAVSYSQKKDIFSEMSFEKDLRIFKNIKKIYFLYTKETIESFNKISEEMKGRNIKSFGIQIVGNTVEESYKEIKKLIYSGKISKLDTIFDTTLGMKTLSTAMYRISSERQIRAINWNEKQISKYIVNDGGIKRANGNIHLYPTMTLNFMKEPIKEHLSIYTMINEAIEKMDYHNVAKFYKITGRDDMAFFIVK
;
A
#
# COMPACT_ATOMS: atom_id res chain seq x y z
N MET A 1 -19.38 -0.90 -22.67
CA MET A 1 -18.24 -0.95 -21.72
C MET A 1 -17.74 -2.38 -21.50
N LEU A 2 -18.61 -3.31 -21.11
CA LEU A 2 -18.26 -4.73 -20.86
C LEU A 2 -17.52 -5.40 -22.02
N ASP A 3 -18.00 -5.23 -23.27
CA ASP A 3 -17.35 -5.83 -24.44
C ASP A 3 -15.90 -5.38 -24.63
N LEU A 4 -15.60 -4.10 -24.33
CA LEU A 4 -14.24 -3.58 -24.43
C LEU A 4 -13.33 -4.14 -23.33
N VAL A 5 -13.87 -4.35 -22.12
CA VAL A 5 -13.15 -5.03 -21.03
C VAL A 5 -12.87 -6.49 -21.40
N LEU A 6 -13.83 -7.19 -22.01
CA LEU A 6 -13.63 -8.55 -22.50
C LEU A 6 -12.56 -8.59 -23.61
N LYS A 7 -12.60 -7.63 -24.55
CA LYS A 7 -11.56 -7.47 -25.58
C LYS A 7 -10.17 -7.25 -24.98
N LEU A 8 -10.04 -6.37 -23.98
CA LEU A 8 -8.77 -6.07 -23.31
C LEU A 8 -8.10 -7.32 -22.73
N TYR A 9 -8.87 -8.25 -22.18
CA TYR A 9 -8.33 -9.35 -21.39
C TYR A 9 -8.27 -10.70 -22.09
N PHE A 10 -9.13 -10.96 -23.09
CA PHE A 10 -9.31 -12.31 -23.63
C PHE A 10 -8.98 -12.48 -25.11
N TYR A 11 -8.88 -11.39 -25.89
CA TYR A 11 -8.59 -11.48 -27.32
C TYR A 11 -7.09 -11.40 -27.61
N GLU A 12 -6.56 -12.41 -28.31
CA GLU A 12 -5.19 -12.37 -28.82
C GLU A 12 -4.98 -11.19 -29.78
N ASN A 13 -3.79 -10.58 -29.73
CA ASN A 13 -3.38 -9.43 -30.54
C ASN A 13 -4.11 -8.09 -30.31
N ASN A 14 -4.96 -7.95 -29.29
CA ASN A 14 -5.54 -6.67 -28.88
C ASN A 14 -5.92 -5.77 -30.08
N LYS A 15 -6.77 -6.27 -30.99
CA LYS A 15 -7.37 -5.46 -32.07
C LYS A 15 -8.37 -4.43 -31.52
N MET A 16 -8.03 -3.78 -30.41
CA MET A 16 -8.69 -2.57 -29.97
C MET A 16 -8.19 -1.44 -30.85
N THR A 17 -9.15 -0.68 -31.36
CA THR A 17 -8.87 0.61 -31.98
C THR A 17 -8.27 1.57 -30.95
N PHE A 18 -7.59 2.60 -31.44
CA PHE A 18 -7.04 3.65 -30.58
C PHE A 18 -8.12 4.31 -29.70
N GLU A 19 -9.31 4.56 -30.27
CA GLU A 19 -10.46 5.13 -29.55
C GLU A 19 -10.99 4.22 -28.44
N GLU A 20 -11.13 2.91 -28.71
CA GLU A 20 -11.54 1.94 -27.68
C GLU A 20 -10.54 1.89 -26.52
N LYS A 21 -9.23 1.95 -26.82
CA LYS A 21 -8.19 2.01 -25.80
C LYS A 21 -8.31 3.29 -24.97
N LEU A 22 -8.42 4.46 -25.61
CA LEU A 22 -8.60 5.73 -24.92
C LEU A 22 -9.81 5.74 -23.98
N LEU A 23 -10.92 5.14 -24.42
CA LEU A 23 -12.12 5.03 -23.59
C LEU A 23 -11.86 4.20 -22.33
N LEU A 24 -11.20 3.04 -22.47
CA LEU A 24 -10.80 2.19 -21.33
C LEU A 24 -9.79 2.88 -20.41
N GLU A 25 -8.83 3.63 -20.96
CA GLU A 25 -7.86 4.37 -20.13
C GLU A 25 -8.54 5.50 -19.34
N ARG A 26 -9.55 6.15 -19.92
CA ARG A 26 -10.37 7.15 -19.22
C ARG A 26 -11.16 6.51 -18.10
N ASP A 27 -11.83 5.40 -18.38
CA ASP A 27 -12.60 4.64 -17.38
C ASP A 27 -11.70 4.19 -16.22
N TYR A 28 -10.53 3.62 -16.51
CA TYR A 28 -9.53 3.24 -15.52
C TYR A 28 -9.12 4.41 -14.60
N LYS A 29 -8.83 5.58 -15.19
CA LYS A 29 -8.45 6.78 -14.42
C LYS A 29 -9.60 7.28 -13.56
N ASN A 30 -10.82 7.26 -14.07
CA ASN A 30 -12.02 7.66 -13.34
C ASN A 30 -12.24 6.77 -12.12
N ILE A 31 -12.12 5.44 -12.27
CA ILE A 31 -12.26 4.50 -11.15
C ILE A 31 -11.23 4.81 -10.06
N ILE A 32 -9.95 5.04 -10.41
CA ILE A 32 -8.92 5.41 -9.42
C ILE A 32 -9.27 6.72 -8.71
N GLN A 33 -9.77 7.71 -9.45
CA GLN A 33 -10.19 8.98 -8.88
C GLN A 33 -11.35 8.79 -7.89
N GLU A 34 -12.39 8.04 -8.26
CA GLU A 34 -13.53 7.73 -7.39
C GLU A 34 -13.08 7.01 -6.11
N GLN A 35 -12.14 6.07 -6.23
CA GLN A 35 -11.54 5.39 -5.06
C GLN A 35 -10.76 6.37 -4.17
N GLY A 36 -10.05 7.33 -4.75
CA GLY A 36 -9.36 8.39 -4.01
C GLY A 36 -10.30 9.36 -3.29
N GLU A 37 -11.40 9.74 -3.92
CA GLU A 37 -12.43 10.58 -3.30
C GLU A 37 -13.16 9.85 -2.17
N LYS A 38 -13.46 8.56 -2.36
CA LYS A 38 -13.99 7.68 -1.30
C LYS A 38 -13.03 7.62 -0.11
N PHE A 39 -11.74 7.38 -0.37
CA PHE A 39 -10.70 7.38 0.67
C PHE A 39 -10.67 8.70 1.46
N ALA A 40 -10.68 9.84 0.78
CA ALA A 40 -10.60 11.16 1.44
C ALA A 40 -11.78 11.39 2.41
N ARG A 41 -13.00 11.00 1.99
CA ARG A 41 -14.20 11.05 2.85
C ARG A 41 -14.10 10.11 4.05
N GLU A 42 -13.58 8.90 3.84
CA GLU A 42 -13.52 7.87 4.88
C GLU A 42 -12.42 8.08 5.91
N ALA A 43 -11.34 8.75 5.51
CA ALA A 43 -10.18 8.97 6.34
C ALA A 43 -10.12 10.37 6.97
N ASP A 44 -11.18 11.17 6.78
CA ASP A 44 -11.31 12.56 7.23
C ASP A 44 -10.03 13.37 6.94
N LEU A 45 -9.62 13.32 5.68
CA LEU A 45 -8.24 13.58 5.29
C LEU A 45 -8.14 14.68 4.26
N ASP A 46 -7.25 15.62 4.55
CA ASP A 46 -6.69 16.49 3.53
C ASP A 46 -5.57 15.76 2.77
N ASN A 47 -5.89 15.26 1.57
CA ASN A 47 -4.93 14.59 0.69
C ASN A 47 -3.69 15.46 0.37
N PHE A 48 -3.79 16.80 0.52
CA PHE A 48 -2.66 17.70 0.30
C PHE A 48 -1.54 17.52 1.34
N GLY A 49 -1.85 16.99 2.53
CA GLY A 49 -0.87 16.75 3.59
C GLY A 49 0.03 15.54 3.36
N ILE A 50 -0.37 14.59 2.51
CA ILE A 50 0.42 13.39 2.22
C ILE A 50 1.51 13.70 1.19
N THR A 51 2.77 13.56 1.61
CA THR A 51 3.93 13.85 0.75
C THR A 51 4.89 12.66 0.62
N LYS A 52 4.62 11.58 1.36
CA LYS A 52 5.46 10.39 1.44
C LYS A 52 4.64 9.10 1.31
N ILE A 53 5.12 8.16 0.51
CA ILE A 53 4.61 6.79 0.45
C ILE A 53 5.70 5.84 0.97
N VAL A 54 5.29 4.80 1.68
CA VAL A 54 6.10 3.59 1.88
C VAL A 54 5.39 2.44 1.18
N SER A 55 6.07 1.77 0.26
CA SER A 55 5.48 0.67 -0.54
C SER A 55 6.53 -0.40 -0.80
N ALA A 56 6.08 -1.64 -1.01
CA ALA A 56 6.95 -2.75 -1.33
C ALA A 56 7.26 -2.82 -2.83
N VAL A 57 8.44 -3.33 -3.17
CA VAL A 57 8.83 -3.62 -4.56
C VAL A 57 8.42 -5.04 -4.91
N SER A 58 7.87 -5.22 -6.11
CA SER A 58 7.55 -6.53 -6.68
C SER A 58 8.32 -6.77 -7.98
N TYR A 59 8.26 -7.99 -8.50
CA TYR A 59 8.80 -8.35 -9.83
C TYR A 59 7.89 -7.95 -10.99
N SER A 60 6.70 -7.41 -10.70
CA SER A 60 5.72 -7.11 -11.74
C SER A 60 6.26 -6.02 -12.67
N GLN A 61 6.26 -6.32 -13.97
CA GLN A 61 6.63 -5.36 -14.99
C GLN A 61 5.39 -4.65 -15.51
N LYS A 62 5.43 -3.32 -15.49
CA LYS A 62 4.42 -2.47 -16.13
C LYS A 62 4.51 -2.66 -17.65
N LYS A 63 3.39 -3.00 -18.28
CA LYS A 63 3.28 -3.08 -19.75
C LYS A 63 2.49 -1.91 -20.33
N ASP A 64 1.46 -1.49 -19.60
CA ASP A 64 0.51 -0.45 -19.95
C ASP A 64 -0.09 0.16 -18.68
N ILE A 65 -1.07 1.04 -18.84
CA ILE A 65 -1.75 1.68 -17.72
C ILE A 65 -2.57 0.68 -16.87
N PHE A 66 -3.07 -0.41 -17.45
CA PHE A 66 -3.89 -1.39 -16.74
C PHE A 66 -3.05 -2.34 -15.87
N SER A 67 -1.73 -2.32 -16.05
CA SER A 67 -0.73 -3.09 -15.31
C SER A 67 0.14 -2.23 -14.39
N GLU A 68 -0.33 -1.03 -14.05
CA GLU A 68 0.31 -0.17 -13.06
C GLU A 68 0.45 -0.86 -11.69
N MET A 69 1.61 -0.65 -11.07
CA MET A 69 1.84 -1.09 -9.70
C MET A 69 0.99 -0.27 -8.73
N SER A 70 0.73 -0.81 -7.53
CA SER A 70 -0.11 -0.15 -6.52
C SER A 70 0.36 1.27 -6.21
N PHE A 71 1.66 1.47 -6.01
CA PHE A 71 2.21 2.80 -5.73
C PHE A 71 1.98 3.81 -6.89
N GLU A 72 1.88 3.34 -8.14
CA GLU A 72 1.58 4.25 -9.25
C GLU A 72 0.11 4.71 -9.23
N LYS A 73 -0.80 3.83 -8.79
CA LYS A 73 -2.19 4.19 -8.52
C LYS A 73 -2.26 5.17 -7.34
N ASP A 74 -1.43 4.98 -6.33
CA ASP A 74 -1.33 5.93 -5.20
C ASP A 74 -0.88 7.31 -5.66
N LEU A 75 0.09 7.41 -6.58
CA LEU A 75 0.50 8.69 -7.17
C LEU A 75 -0.62 9.39 -7.96
N ARG A 76 -1.62 8.65 -8.43
CA ARG A 76 -2.81 9.24 -9.07
C ARG A 76 -3.77 9.82 -8.03
N ILE A 77 -3.75 9.36 -6.79
CA ILE A 77 -4.60 9.87 -5.71
C ILE A 77 -3.89 10.98 -4.94
N PHE A 78 -2.66 10.72 -4.50
CA PHE A 78 -1.86 11.65 -3.71
C PHE A 78 -0.98 12.50 -4.63
N LYS A 79 -1.45 13.71 -4.96
CA LYS A 79 -0.77 14.59 -5.94
C LYS A 79 0.50 15.24 -5.41
N ASN A 80 0.68 15.30 -4.10
CA ASN A 80 1.78 16.03 -3.45
C ASN A 80 2.96 15.14 -3.04
N ILE A 81 3.03 13.90 -3.54
CA ILE A 81 4.12 12.99 -3.21
C ILE A 81 5.44 13.53 -3.71
N LYS A 82 6.39 13.70 -2.78
CA LYS A 82 7.77 14.15 -3.05
C LYS A 82 8.77 13.03 -2.81
N LYS A 83 8.44 12.05 -1.98
CA LYS A 83 9.33 10.96 -1.59
C LYS A 83 8.60 9.63 -1.55
N ILE A 84 9.25 8.56 -2.01
CA ILE A 84 8.77 7.19 -1.85
C ILE A 84 9.88 6.36 -1.21
N TYR A 85 9.54 5.63 -0.15
CA TYR A 85 10.42 4.65 0.49
C TYR A 85 10.01 3.26 0.00
N PHE A 86 10.85 2.67 -0.84
CA PHE A 86 10.64 1.37 -1.43
C PHE A 86 11.27 0.30 -0.56
N LEU A 87 10.45 -0.60 -0.02
CA LEU A 87 10.89 -1.76 0.73
C LEU A 87 11.21 -2.88 -0.27
N TYR A 88 12.48 -3.30 -0.34
CA TYR A 88 12.94 -4.29 -1.31
C TYR A 88 13.81 -5.37 -0.65
N THR A 89 13.93 -6.52 -1.29
CA THR A 89 14.81 -7.62 -0.89
C THR A 89 16.00 -7.72 -1.86
N LYS A 90 17.00 -8.55 -1.57
CA LYS A 90 18.14 -8.73 -2.49
C LYS A 90 17.69 -9.10 -3.90
N GLU A 91 16.64 -9.90 -3.99
CA GLU A 91 16.12 -10.45 -5.23
C GLU A 91 15.31 -9.42 -6.03
N THR A 92 14.77 -8.38 -5.38
CA THR A 92 13.98 -7.31 -6.03
C THR A 92 14.76 -6.01 -6.26
N ILE A 93 16.08 -5.98 -6.02
CA ILE A 93 16.92 -4.78 -6.16
C ILE A 93 16.94 -4.21 -7.58
N GLU A 94 16.96 -5.04 -8.61
CA GLU A 94 16.93 -4.58 -10.00
C GLU A 94 15.60 -3.89 -10.35
N SER A 95 14.50 -4.40 -9.80
CA SER A 95 13.17 -3.80 -9.97
C SER A 95 13.11 -2.44 -9.27
N PHE A 96 13.67 -2.34 -8.05
CA PHE A 96 13.81 -1.06 -7.36
C PHE A 96 14.61 -0.05 -8.18
N ASN A 97 15.76 -0.43 -8.72
CA ASN A 97 16.61 0.47 -9.50
C ASN A 97 15.88 1.04 -10.72
N LYS A 98 15.13 0.20 -11.45
CA LYS A 98 14.31 0.63 -12.60
C LYS A 98 13.23 1.61 -12.17
N ILE A 99 12.47 1.28 -11.12
CA ILE A 99 11.43 2.16 -10.57
C ILE A 99 12.03 3.50 -10.12
N SER A 100 13.22 3.48 -9.50
CA SER A 100 13.89 4.67 -9.01
C SER A 100 14.24 5.64 -10.14
N GLU A 101 14.74 5.16 -11.27
CA GLU A 101 15.00 6.00 -12.44
C GLU A 101 13.71 6.58 -13.03
N GLU A 102 12.63 5.81 -13.09
CA GLU A 102 11.31 6.33 -13.53
C GLU A 102 10.78 7.42 -12.60
N MET A 103 10.94 7.26 -11.28
CA MET A 103 10.49 8.26 -10.29
C MET A 103 11.29 9.55 -10.39
N LYS A 104 12.59 9.46 -10.68
CA LYS A 104 13.44 10.64 -10.94
C LYS A 104 12.91 11.47 -12.11
N GLY A 105 12.46 10.84 -13.19
CA GLY A 105 11.81 11.51 -14.31
C GLY A 105 10.50 12.23 -13.95
N ARG A 106 9.85 11.84 -12.83
CA ARG A 106 8.64 12.49 -12.29
C ARG A 106 8.94 13.50 -11.18
N ASN A 107 10.20 13.87 -10.95
CA ASN A 107 10.65 14.72 -9.84
C ASN A 107 10.32 14.17 -8.43
N ILE A 108 10.21 12.84 -8.30
CA ILE A 108 9.95 12.14 -7.03
C ILE A 108 11.24 11.50 -6.54
N LYS A 109 11.60 11.71 -5.27
CA LYS A 109 12.78 11.07 -4.66
C LYS A 109 12.44 9.68 -4.16
N SER A 110 13.04 8.65 -4.75
CA SER A 110 12.96 7.26 -4.33
C SER A 110 14.10 6.89 -3.39
N PHE A 111 13.78 6.18 -2.30
CA PHE A 111 14.76 5.64 -1.36
C PHE A 111 14.54 4.14 -1.19
N GLY A 112 15.56 3.35 -1.44
CA GLY A 112 15.51 1.90 -1.21
C GLY A 112 15.80 1.57 0.25
N ILE A 113 14.96 0.75 0.86
CA ILE A 113 15.15 0.17 2.18
C ILE A 113 15.20 -1.34 2.03
N GLN A 114 16.39 -1.91 2.22
CA GLN A 114 16.57 -3.34 2.11
C GLN A 114 15.99 -4.06 3.34
N ILE A 115 15.06 -4.98 3.10
CA ILE A 115 14.55 -5.91 4.11
C ILE A 115 15.43 -7.15 4.06
N VAL A 116 16.18 -7.36 5.14
CA VAL A 116 17.06 -8.53 5.31
C VAL A 116 16.31 -9.54 6.17
N GLY A 117 15.88 -10.63 5.55
CA GLY A 117 15.14 -11.71 6.20
C GLY A 117 13.67 -11.78 5.80
N ASN A 118 12.95 -12.73 6.39
CA ASN A 118 11.57 -13.06 6.03
C ASN A 118 10.59 -12.98 7.20
N THR A 119 11.03 -12.48 8.37
CA THR A 119 10.18 -12.35 9.56
C THR A 119 9.48 -11.00 9.65
N VAL A 120 8.44 -10.93 10.47
CA VAL A 120 7.72 -9.68 10.77
C VAL A 120 8.64 -8.74 11.55
N GLU A 121 9.42 -9.26 12.50
CA GLU A 121 10.31 -8.52 13.39
C GLU A 121 11.42 -7.80 12.63
N GLU A 122 12.04 -8.46 11.64
CA GLU A 122 13.06 -7.86 10.78
C GLU A 122 12.48 -6.71 9.94
N SER A 123 11.33 -6.96 9.30
CA SER A 123 10.60 -5.94 8.53
C SER A 123 10.22 -4.75 9.41
N TYR A 124 9.69 -5.03 10.59
CA TYR A 124 9.31 -4.03 11.59
C TYR A 124 10.52 -3.19 12.03
N LYS A 125 11.66 -3.82 12.31
CA LYS A 125 12.89 -3.14 12.73
C LYS A 125 13.35 -2.14 11.68
N GLU A 126 13.39 -2.52 10.41
CA GLU A 126 13.85 -1.64 9.33
C GLU A 126 12.89 -0.47 9.09
N ILE A 127 11.58 -0.70 9.07
CA ILE A 127 10.58 0.37 8.91
C ILE A 127 10.61 1.33 10.12
N LYS A 128 10.76 0.81 11.34
CA LYS A 128 10.79 1.60 12.58
C LYS A 128 11.99 2.58 12.64
N LYS A 129 13.13 2.22 12.03
CA LYS A 129 14.27 3.16 11.87
C LYS A 129 13.88 4.42 11.09
N LEU A 130 12.98 4.32 10.11
CA LEU A 130 12.50 5.47 9.34
C LEU A 130 11.69 6.42 10.22
N ILE A 131 10.93 5.89 11.18
CA ILE A 131 10.14 6.68 12.13
C ILE A 131 11.08 7.41 13.09
N TYR A 132 12.03 6.69 13.70
CA TYR A 132 12.98 7.26 14.66
C TYR A 132 13.92 8.30 14.06
N SER A 133 14.25 8.17 12.78
CA SER A 133 15.04 9.17 12.05
C SER A 133 14.20 10.35 11.52
N GLY A 134 12.90 10.40 11.81
CA GLY A 134 11.99 11.46 11.35
C GLY A 134 11.73 11.44 9.83
N LYS A 135 12.11 10.36 9.14
CA LYS A 135 11.92 10.22 7.69
C LYS A 135 10.44 10.03 7.34
N ILE A 136 9.70 9.29 8.16
CA ILE A 136 8.26 9.06 8.01
C ILE A 136 7.50 9.41 9.30
N SER A 137 6.24 9.81 9.16
CA SER A 137 5.38 10.21 10.29
C SER A 137 3.90 10.01 9.97
N LYS A 138 3.05 9.99 11.01
CA LYS A 138 1.59 9.90 10.82
C LYS A 138 0.98 11.08 10.04
N LEU A 139 1.64 12.25 10.06
CA LEU A 139 1.09 13.48 9.51
C LEU A 139 1.14 13.48 7.98
N ASP A 140 2.23 12.99 7.40
CA ASP A 140 2.58 13.20 6.00
C ASP A 140 2.89 11.91 5.22
N THR A 141 2.80 10.76 5.87
CA THR A 141 3.12 9.46 5.29
C THR A 141 1.90 8.55 5.19
N ILE A 142 1.84 7.79 4.10
CA ILE A 142 0.91 6.67 3.92
C ILE A 142 1.68 5.38 3.60
N PHE A 143 1.19 4.27 4.15
CA PHE A 143 1.69 2.92 3.85
C PHE A 143 0.80 2.27 2.78
N ASP A 144 1.42 1.83 1.70
CA ASP A 144 0.79 0.97 0.71
C ASP A 144 1.16 -0.49 1.01
N THR A 145 0.19 -1.24 1.52
CA THR A 145 0.36 -2.64 1.92
C THR A 145 -0.04 -3.63 0.83
N THR A 146 -0.34 -3.15 -0.39
CA THR A 146 -0.87 -3.96 -1.49
C THR A 146 0.12 -5.03 -1.95
N LEU A 147 1.38 -4.64 -2.08
CA LEU A 147 2.45 -5.50 -2.56
C LEU A 147 3.35 -5.93 -1.40
N GLY A 148 4.07 -7.03 -1.63
CA GLY A 148 5.08 -7.55 -0.71
C GLY A 148 4.69 -8.88 -0.06
N MET A 149 5.63 -9.42 0.71
CA MET A 149 5.40 -10.61 1.52
C MET A 149 4.39 -10.30 2.63
N LYS A 150 3.59 -11.30 3.03
CA LYS A 150 2.66 -11.16 4.17
C LYS A 150 3.34 -10.61 5.42
N THR A 151 4.59 -10.99 5.66
CA THR A 151 5.38 -10.50 6.81
C THR A 151 5.63 -9.00 6.77
N LEU A 152 5.86 -8.43 5.59
CA LEU A 152 6.04 -7.00 5.38
C LEU A 152 4.73 -6.24 5.59
N SER A 153 3.62 -6.74 5.02
CA SER A 153 2.29 -6.17 5.21
C SER A 153 1.87 -6.21 6.68
N THR A 154 2.15 -7.30 7.40
CA THR A 154 1.91 -7.42 8.85
C THR A 154 2.75 -6.42 9.65
N ALA A 155 4.02 -6.22 9.30
CA ALA A 155 4.87 -5.24 9.96
C ALA A 155 4.34 -3.80 9.75
N MET A 156 3.93 -3.46 8.52
CA MET A 156 3.30 -2.16 8.23
C MET A 156 1.98 -1.98 8.99
N TYR A 157 1.13 -3.01 9.07
CA TYR A 157 -0.10 -2.98 9.86
C TYR A 157 0.19 -2.69 11.33
N ARG A 158 1.11 -3.43 11.93
CA ARG A 158 1.50 -3.26 13.33
C ARG A 158 1.98 -1.84 13.60
N ILE A 159 2.85 -1.30 12.75
CA ILE A 159 3.34 0.07 12.88
C ILE A 159 2.21 1.10 12.70
N SER A 160 1.28 0.83 11.79
CA SER A 160 0.09 1.68 11.59
C SER A 160 -0.74 1.75 12.87
N SER A 161 -0.92 0.62 13.56
CA SER A 161 -1.64 0.55 14.84
C SER A 161 -0.86 1.27 15.96
N GLU A 162 0.44 1.03 16.08
CA GLU A 162 1.28 1.64 17.13
C GLU A 162 1.45 3.16 16.96
N ARG A 163 1.64 3.63 15.72
CA ARG A 163 2.06 5.01 15.42
C ARG A 163 0.99 5.84 14.73
N GLN A 164 -0.18 5.25 14.47
CA GLN A 164 -1.29 5.87 13.72
C GLN A 164 -0.86 6.33 12.32
N ILE A 165 0.12 5.66 11.71
CA ILE A 165 0.43 5.89 10.30
C ILE A 165 -0.70 5.26 9.50
N ARG A 166 -1.23 6.00 8.53
CA ARG A 166 -2.34 5.53 7.71
C ARG A 166 -1.85 4.46 6.74
N ALA A 167 -2.64 3.40 6.57
CA ALA A 167 -2.36 2.32 5.64
C ALA A 167 -3.51 2.13 4.66
N ILE A 168 -3.14 1.80 3.41
CA ILE A 168 -4.05 1.52 2.32
C ILE A 168 -3.69 0.21 1.62
N ASN A 169 -4.69 -0.40 1.00
CA ASN A 169 -4.52 -1.61 0.21
C ASN A 169 -5.46 -1.59 -1.01
N TRP A 170 -4.90 -1.84 -2.19
CA TRP A 170 -5.67 -2.05 -3.41
C TRP A 170 -6.11 -3.51 -3.53
N ASN A 171 -7.41 -3.73 -3.68
CA ASN A 171 -7.96 -5.04 -3.98
C ASN A 171 -8.55 -5.08 -5.39
N GLU A 172 -8.24 -6.13 -6.14
CA GLU A 172 -8.75 -6.39 -7.49
C GLU A 172 -9.14 -7.86 -7.60
N LYS A 173 -10.26 -8.16 -8.24
CA LYS A 173 -10.63 -9.55 -8.54
C LYS A 173 -9.64 -10.13 -9.54
N GLN A 174 -9.12 -11.30 -9.21
CA GLN A 174 -8.27 -12.09 -10.08
C GLN A 174 -9.08 -13.21 -10.72
N ILE A 175 -8.87 -13.41 -12.00
CA ILE A 175 -9.40 -14.56 -12.74
C ILE A 175 -8.26 -15.30 -13.43
N SER A 176 -8.48 -16.57 -13.76
CA SER A 176 -7.54 -17.30 -14.59
C SER A 176 -7.43 -16.65 -15.97
N LYS A 177 -6.22 -16.65 -16.54
CA LYS A 177 -6.00 -16.17 -17.89
C LYS A 177 -6.59 -17.16 -18.91
N TYR A 178 -7.35 -16.65 -19.86
CA TYR A 178 -7.84 -17.40 -21.02
C TYR A 178 -7.46 -16.67 -22.30
N ILE A 179 -7.23 -17.45 -23.34
CA ILE A 179 -6.95 -16.97 -24.69
C ILE A 179 -8.07 -17.44 -25.60
N VAL A 180 -8.67 -16.51 -26.33
CA VAL A 180 -9.68 -16.78 -27.35
C VAL A 180 -9.05 -16.64 -28.73
N ASN A 181 -9.12 -17.71 -29.53
CA ASN A 181 -8.69 -17.72 -30.94
C ASN A 181 -9.69 -18.49 -31.81
N ASP A 182 -9.43 -18.56 -33.13
CA ASP A 182 -10.30 -19.24 -34.10
C ASP A 182 -10.51 -20.74 -33.79
N GLY A 183 -9.64 -21.34 -32.97
CA GLY A 183 -9.73 -22.73 -32.50
C GLY A 183 -10.42 -22.92 -31.14
N GLY A 184 -11.01 -21.87 -30.56
CA GLY A 184 -11.76 -21.90 -29.30
C GLY A 184 -11.08 -21.19 -28.12
N ILE A 185 -11.51 -21.51 -26.90
CA ILE A 185 -11.04 -20.87 -25.66
C ILE A 185 -10.07 -21.82 -24.95
N LYS A 186 -8.82 -21.37 -24.69
CA LYS A 186 -7.81 -22.14 -23.96
C LYS A 186 -7.35 -21.41 -22.70
N ARG A 187 -7.21 -22.14 -21.59
CA ARG A 187 -6.62 -21.60 -20.36
C ARG A 187 -5.13 -21.38 -20.58
N ALA A 188 -4.63 -20.21 -20.21
CA ALA A 188 -3.22 -19.87 -20.24
C ALA A 188 -2.67 -19.80 -18.80
N ASN A 189 -1.34 -19.91 -18.67
CA ASN A 189 -0.69 -19.74 -17.37
C ASN A 189 -0.78 -18.28 -16.90
N GLY A 190 -1.13 -18.12 -15.62
CA GLY A 190 -1.22 -16.83 -14.93
C GLY A 190 -2.64 -16.38 -14.65
N ASN A 191 -2.73 -15.27 -13.91
CA ASN A 191 -3.98 -14.61 -13.56
C ASN A 191 -4.06 -13.24 -14.22
N ILE A 192 -5.30 -12.78 -14.42
CA ILE A 192 -5.62 -11.44 -14.87
C ILE A 192 -6.26 -10.69 -13.70
N HIS A 193 -5.77 -9.49 -13.43
CA HIS A 193 -6.38 -8.56 -12.50
C HIS A 193 -7.39 -7.69 -13.26
N LEU A 194 -8.66 -7.74 -12.83
CA LEU A 194 -9.74 -7.01 -13.48
C LEU A 194 -9.81 -5.59 -12.90
N TYR A 195 -9.26 -4.62 -13.64
CA TYR A 195 -9.25 -3.22 -13.21
C TYR A 195 -10.63 -2.64 -12.89
N PRO A 196 -11.75 -3.03 -13.55
CA PRO A 196 -13.07 -2.48 -13.22
C PRO A 196 -13.54 -2.84 -11.82
N THR A 197 -12.88 -3.82 -11.19
CA THR A 197 -13.20 -4.30 -9.83
C THR A 197 -12.27 -3.71 -8.78
N MET A 198 -11.39 -2.78 -9.16
CA MET A 198 -10.41 -2.23 -8.21
C MET A 198 -11.12 -1.44 -7.12
N THR A 199 -10.68 -1.66 -5.88
CA THR A 199 -11.11 -0.90 -4.73
C THR A 199 -9.91 -0.48 -3.92
N LEU A 200 -9.87 0.78 -3.47
CA LEU A 200 -8.91 1.24 -2.48
C LEU A 200 -9.53 1.09 -1.09
N ASN A 201 -8.88 0.30 -0.24
CA ASN A 201 -9.30 0.12 1.14
C ASN A 201 -8.42 0.92 2.07
N PHE A 202 -9.03 1.80 2.85
CA PHE A 202 -8.39 2.43 4.00
C PHE A 202 -8.48 1.49 5.21
N MET A 203 -7.33 1.15 5.79
CA MET A 203 -7.26 0.27 6.96
C MET A 203 -7.59 1.07 8.22
N LYS A 204 -8.87 1.06 8.63
CA LYS A 204 -9.37 1.80 9.81
C LYS A 204 -9.09 1.05 11.11
N GLU A 205 -8.95 -0.27 11.03
CA GLU A 205 -8.78 -1.18 12.16
C GLU A 205 -7.54 -0.84 12.99
N PRO A 206 -6.34 -0.58 12.41
CA PRO A 206 -5.19 -0.12 13.17
C PRO A 206 -5.47 1.14 14.02
N ILE A 207 -6.26 2.08 13.50
CA ILE A 207 -6.60 3.32 14.22
C ILE A 207 -7.56 3.02 15.37
N LYS A 208 -8.55 2.15 15.14
CA LYS A 208 -9.49 1.71 16.18
C LYS A 208 -8.77 0.94 17.30
N GLU A 209 -7.86 0.04 16.94
CA GLU A 209 -7.00 -0.68 17.89
C GLU A 209 -6.18 0.29 18.74
N HIS A 210 -5.56 1.29 18.10
CA HIS A 210 -4.82 2.32 18.81
C HIS A 210 -5.68 3.02 19.86
N LEU A 211 -6.85 3.53 19.47
CA LEU A 211 -7.77 4.23 20.39
C LEU A 211 -8.20 3.33 21.55
N SER A 212 -8.53 2.07 21.26
CA SER A 212 -8.89 1.09 22.29
C SER A 212 -7.78 0.90 23.32
N ILE A 213 -6.51 0.83 22.89
CA ILE A 213 -5.38 0.66 23.81
C ILE A 213 -5.22 1.88 24.72
N TYR A 214 -5.48 3.10 24.23
CA TYR A 214 -5.42 4.30 25.09
C TYR A 214 -6.54 4.35 26.12
N THR A 215 -7.74 3.92 25.75
CA THR A 215 -8.83 3.76 26.71
C THR A 215 -8.43 2.78 27.81
N MET A 216 -7.86 1.63 27.45
CA MET A 216 -7.36 0.64 28.41
C MET A 216 -6.23 1.19 29.30
N ILE A 217 -5.33 2.03 28.75
CA ILE A 217 -4.30 2.73 29.53
C ILE A 217 -4.94 3.64 30.56
N ASN A 218 -5.89 4.49 30.15
CA ASN A 218 -6.55 5.44 31.04
C ASN A 218 -7.32 4.73 32.16
N GLU A 219 -8.09 3.69 31.83
CA GLU A 219 -8.80 2.88 32.82
C GLU A 219 -7.85 2.20 33.81
N ALA A 220 -6.69 1.70 33.34
CA ALA A 220 -5.70 1.09 34.21
C ALA A 220 -5.03 2.13 35.11
N ILE A 221 -4.80 3.36 34.64
CA ILE A 221 -4.30 4.48 35.46
C ILE A 221 -5.33 4.84 36.55
N GLU A 222 -6.61 4.96 36.20
CA GLU A 222 -7.69 5.25 37.16
C GLU A 222 -7.79 4.18 38.26
N LYS A 223 -7.55 2.91 37.90
CA LYS A 223 -7.51 1.78 38.84
C LYS A 223 -6.18 1.62 39.57
N MET A 224 -5.20 2.49 39.33
CA MET A 224 -3.82 2.39 39.85
C MET A 224 -3.12 1.06 39.49
N ASP A 225 -3.51 0.43 38.39
CA ASP A 225 -2.95 -0.83 37.89
C ASP A 225 -1.75 -0.58 36.97
N TYR A 226 -0.65 -0.12 37.57
CA TYR A 226 0.56 0.27 36.85
C TYR A 226 1.23 -0.89 36.10
N HIS A 227 0.99 -2.15 36.50
CA HIS A 227 1.46 -3.31 35.76
C HIS A 227 0.81 -3.38 34.37
N ASN A 228 -0.53 -3.25 34.31
CA ASN A 228 -1.23 -3.24 33.04
C ASN A 228 -0.96 -1.97 32.24
N VAL A 229 -0.78 -0.81 32.89
CA VAL A 229 -0.36 0.42 32.19
C VAL A 229 0.97 0.21 31.46
N ALA A 230 1.98 -0.35 32.13
CA ALA A 230 3.27 -0.63 31.51
C ALA A 230 3.16 -1.64 30.36
N LYS A 231 2.32 -2.67 30.50
CA LYS A 231 2.04 -3.66 29.45
C LYS A 231 1.42 -3.00 28.21
N PHE A 232 0.44 -2.12 28.38
CA PHE A 232 -0.21 -1.42 27.25
C PHE A 232 0.74 -0.44 26.56
N TYR A 233 1.61 0.26 27.30
CA TYR A 233 2.62 1.12 26.68
C TYR A 233 3.58 0.33 25.78
N LYS A 234 4.03 -0.87 26.20
CA LYS A 234 4.83 -1.77 25.34
C LYS A 234 4.10 -2.18 24.06
N ILE A 235 2.79 -2.45 24.14
CA ILE A 235 1.97 -2.79 22.95
C ILE A 235 1.94 -1.63 21.96
N THR A 236 1.89 -0.37 22.42
CA THR A 236 1.98 0.82 21.55
C THR A 236 3.41 1.17 21.07
N GLY A 237 4.40 0.34 21.41
CA GLY A 237 5.81 0.57 21.09
C GLY A 237 6.44 1.75 21.83
N ARG A 238 5.90 2.12 23.00
CA ARG A 238 6.40 3.16 23.93
C ARG A 238 7.11 2.52 25.12
N ASP A 239 8.19 1.81 24.82
CA ASP A 239 8.95 1.02 25.80
C ASP A 239 9.60 1.91 26.88
N ASP A 240 9.90 3.16 26.52
CA ASP A 240 10.36 4.22 27.42
C ASP A 240 9.32 4.55 28.49
N MET A 241 8.08 4.81 28.10
CA MET A 241 6.97 5.06 29.04
C MET A 241 6.70 3.85 29.92
N ALA A 242 6.76 2.64 29.35
CA ALA A 242 6.61 1.42 30.12
C ALA A 242 7.72 1.25 31.18
N PHE A 243 8.95 1.65 30.87
CA PHE A 243 10.07 1.59 31.81
C PHE A 243 9.87 2.52 33.01
N PHE A 244 9.38 3.75 32.79
CA PHE A 244 9.16 4.72 33.86
C PHE A 244 8.05 4.33 34.84
N ILE A 245 7.08 3.52 34.43
CA ILE A 245 5.93 3.15 35.27
C ILE A 245 6.22 1.96 36.20
N VAL A 246 7.22 1.15 35.85
CA VAL A 246 7.61 -0.04 36.64
C VAL A 246 8.75 0.29 37.62
N LYS A 247 9.29 1.52 37.59
CA LYS A 247 10.28 2.03 38.53
C LYS A 247 9.62 2.86 39.62
#